data_AF-A0AAE0JLT0-F1
#
_entry.id   AF-A0AAE0JLT0-F1
#
_cell.length_a   1.000
_cell.length_b   1.000
_cell.length_c   1.000
_cell.angle_alpha   90.00
_cell.angle_beta   90.00
_cell.angle_gamma   90.00
#
_symmetry.space_group_name_H-M   'P 1'
#
loop_
_entity.id
_entity.type
_entity.pdbx_description
1 polymer ?
#
loop_
_entity_poly.entity_id
_entity_poly.type
_entity_poly.pdbx_seq_one_letter_code
_entity_poly.pdbx_strand_id
1 'polypeptide(L)'
;MPAKKTRAKKAQAKKKPARKTQAKKAQAKKKPARKTQAKEILSPDTPPADGRSPFTQLPLEIHMVIGDMLKEDKRLDALPTLARTSRRLCSFYEQQLYKGKDNTHRVKALMWGVAHDSVTVMKSARQWGADLNVRSYHLDRKRSRRNNYISGKGTALQFAIRDGHNESMCWLLDERARVDIPGKPAWGMCQCGSYSRSYASSLHLAFCNGNLLAATILLRRAPEASVQYSRKVDTGSILKTAVKAAFGRYSVRFLDVALENPAIRKSINAFQEEDLHTPLALALSPEYEGDDLLEPILAALVKAGASLGPYPQGSHMEGHSPLLLLLDRGDRESATYLLRLGCDPNGDRPHPVTPAWQSPLHFYINPESHNRWSTPAWHQQVFHRWRLTPREFIVVLLEHGASLDITNAEGVSPLDNAISFMARYVAPRRRVAGFKLVKLLLANVKPEGISTKSRERAEGVMTTLVQDLRAEHATHNLSDVRDGMSGGVKGEG
;
A
#
# COMPACT_ATOMS: atom_id res chain seq x y z
N MET A 1 -34.48 -31.09 31.81
CA MET A 1 -35.24 -30.88 30.55
C MET A 1 -34.24 -30.55 29.42
N PRO A 2 -34.49 -31.00 28.19
CA PRO A 2 -33.63 -31.93 27.42
C PRO A 2 -32.86 -31.22 26.29
N ALA A 3 -32.01 -31.83 25.46
CA ALA A 3 -31.09 -32.97 25.51
C ALA A 3 -30.20 -32.81 24.26
N LYS A 4 -28.91 -33.12 24.37
CA LYS A 4 -27.97 -33.20 23.24
C LYS A 4 -28.35 -34.35 22.29
N LYS A 5 -28.32 -34.13 20.98
CA LYS A 5 -28.22 -35.21 19.98
C LYS A 5 -27.12 -34.92 18.96
N THR A 6 -26.27 -35.93 18.82
CA THR A 6 -25.22 -36.16 17.83
C THR A 6 -25.81 -36.65 16.50
N ARG A 7 -25.16 -36.35 15.36
CA ARG A 7 -24.81 -37.37 14.35
C ARG A 7 -23.85 -36.86 13.26
N ALA A 8 -22.84 -37.68 13.01
CA ALA A 8 -21.90 -37.62 11.90
C ALA A 8 -22.47 -38.23 10.61
N LYS A 9 -21.87 -37.92 9.45
CA LYS A 9 -21.74 -38.86 8.31
C LYS A 9 -20.53 -38.54 7.43
N LYS A 10 -19.69 -39.57 7.28
CA LYS A 10 -18.57 -39.74 6.33
C LYS A 10 -19.09 -40.04 4.91
N ALA A 11 -18.31 -39.70 3.88
CA ALA A 11 -18.03 -40.53 2.69
C ALA A 11 -16.93 -39.85 1.85
N GLN A 12 -15.69 -40.34 1.89
CA GLN A 12 -15.08 -41.39 1.03
C GLN A 12 -14.35 -40.82 -0.19
N ALA A 13 -13.02 -40.81 -0.05
CA ALA A 13 -12.05 -40.65 -1.12
C ALA A 13 -11.89 -41.95 -1.91
N LYS A 14 -11.70 -41.84 -3.24
CA LYS A 14 -11.08 -42.90 -4.05
C LYS A 14 -9.89 -42.34 -4.82
N LYS A 15 -8.78 -43.06 -4.66
CA LYS A 15 -7.43 -42.82 -5.15
C LYS A 15 -7.18 -43.59 -6.46
N LYS A 16 -6.29 -43.01 -7.28
CA LYS A 16 -5.23 -43.66 -8.12
C LYS A 16 -5.66 -44.39 -9.41
N PRO A 17 -4.72 -44.73 -10.33
CA PRO A 17 -3.29 -44.34 -10.43
C PRO A 17 -2.84 -43.86 -11.84
N ALA A 18 -1.62 -43.31 -11.86
CA ALA A 18 -0.79 -43.11 -13.05
C ALA A 18 -0.07 -44.39 -13.50
N ARG A 19 0.20 -44.57 -14.81
CA ARG A 19 1.30 -45.41 -15.29
C ARG A 19 1.86 -44.93 -16.65
N LYS A 20 3.17 -45.08 -16.76
CA LYS A 20 4.11 -44.51 -17.73
C LYS A 20 4.25 -45.32 -19.04
N THR A 21 4.86 -44.64 -20.02
CA THR A 21 5.96 -45.01 -20.95
C THR A 21 5.75 -45.78 -22.27
N GLN A 22 6.35 -45.15 -23.30
CA GLN A 22 7.22 -45.65 -24.38
C GLN A 22 6.66 -46.15 -25.73
N ALA A 23 6.87 -45.28 -26.73
CA ALA A 23 7.57 -45.46 -28.02
C ALA A 23 7.34 -46.72 -28.87
N LYS A 24 7.02 -46.50 -30.17
CA LYS A 24 7.76 -47.09 -31.32
C LYS A 24 7.40 -46.44 -32.66
N LYS A 25 8.44 -46.27 -33.47
CA LYS A 25 8.48 -45.80 -34.87
C LYS A 25 7.77 -46.77 -35.82
N ALA A 26 7.24 -46.27 -36.94
CA ALA A 26 7.26 -46.98 -38.21
C ALA A 26 7.28 -45.99 -39.39
N GLN A 27 8.31 -46.11 -40.22
CA GLN A 27 8.46 -45.44 -41.51
C GLN A 27 7.97 -46.36 -42.64
N ALA A 28 7.50 -45.70 -43.71
CA ALA A 28 7.62 -46.06 -45.12
C ALA A 28 6.94 -47.32 -45.67
N LYS A 29 6.11 -47.12 -46.71
CA LYS A 29 6.35 -47.71 -48.05
C LYS A 29 5.50 -47.03 -49.14
N LYS A 30 6.19 -46.61 -50.20
CA LYS A 30 5.72 -46.12 -51.50
C LYS A 30 4.98 -47.21 -52.30
N LYS A 31 4.01 -46.83 -53.16
CA LYS A 31 3.92 -47.17 -54.61
C LYS A 31 2.67 -46.54 -55.29
N PRO A 32 2.55 -46.50 -56.64
CA PRO A 32 2.52 -45.22 -57.37
C PRO A 32 1.24 -44.93 -58.21
N ALA A 33 1.14 -43.65 -58.60
CA ALA A 33 0.61 -43.07 -59.83
C ALA A 33 -0.47 -43.78 -60.67
N ARG A 34 -1.59 -43.08 -60.87
CA ARG A 34 -2.22 -43.00 -62.20
C ARG A 34 -2.77 -41.59 -62.42
N LYS A 35 -2.23 -40.93 -63.45
CA LYS A 35 -2.61 -39.59 -63.94
C LYS A 35 -4.06 -39.58 -64.41
N THR A 36 -4.78 -38.53 -64.05
CA THR A 36 -5.90 -38.02 -64.84
C THR A 36 -5.78 -36.51 -64.84
N GLN A 37 -5.57 -35.94 -66.03
CA GLN A 37 -5.38 -34.51 -66.26
C GLN A 37 -6.67 -33.77 -65.90
N ALA A 38 -6.59 -32.88 -64.92
CA ALA A 38 -7.61 -31.88 -64.65
C ALA A 38 -7.16 -30.56 -65.28
N LYS A 39 -8.09 -29.96 -66.02
CA LYS A 39 -7.99 -28.65 -66.65
C LYS A 39 -7.51 -27.60 -65.65
N GLU A 40 -6.56 -26.84 -66.13
CA GLU A 40 -6.07 -25.56 -65.64
C GLU A 40 -7.23 -24.64 -65.24
N ILE A 41 -7.44 -24.52 -63.92
CA ILE A 41 -8.15 -23.43 -63.28
C ILE A 41 -7.09 -22.75 -62.41
N LEU A 42 -6.84 -21.47 -62.67
CA LEU A 42 -5.84 -20.67 -61.98
C LEU A 42 -5.97 -20.81 -60.45
N SER A 43 -4.87 -21.20 -59.81
CA SER A 43 -4.73 -21.30 -58.35
C SER A 43 -4.73 -19.90 -57.72
N PRO A 44 -5.40 -19.67 -56.58
CA PRO A 44 -5.46 -18.37 -55.89
C PRO A 44 -4.18 -18.03 -55.09
N ASP A 45 -3.09 -18.81 -55.24
CA ASP A 45 -1.94 -18.79 -54.32
C ASP A 45 -0.73 -17.99 -54.83
N THR A 46 -0.90 -17.14 -55.84
CA THR A 46 0.17 -16.20 -56.21
C THR A 46 -0.11 -14.86 -55.54
N PRO A 47 0.62 -14.45 -54.48
CA PRO A 47 0.49 -13.12 -53.95
C PRO A 47 0.85 -12.11 -55.05
N PRO A 48 0.16 -10.96 -55.17
CA PRO A 48 0.49 -9.95 -56.15
C PRO A 48 1.97 -9.56 -56.02
N ALA A 49 2.66 -9.42 -57.15
CA ALA A 49 4.10 -9.11 -57.23
C ALA A 49 4.51 -7.85 -56.44
N ASP A 50 3.53 -7.01 -56.10
CA ASP A 50 3.71 -5.73 -55.43
C ASP A 50 3.69 -5.81 -53.90
N GLY A 51 3.51 -7.01 -53.32
CA GLY A 51 3.46 -7.24 -51.87
C GLY A 51 2.22 -6.64 -51.16
N ARG A 52 1.22 -6.19 -51.92
CA ARG A 52 -0.01 -5.59 -51.40
C ARG A 52 -1.10 -6.65 -51.20
N SER A 53 -1.75 -6.63 -50.04
CA SER A 53 -2.84 -7.56 -49.72
C SER A 53 -4.01 -7.41 -50.71
N PRO A 54 -4.60 -8.50 -51.22
CA PRO A 54 -5.77 -8.46 -52.11
C PRO A 54 -6.96 -7.75 -51.47
N PHE A 55 -7.06 -7.76 -50.13
CA PHE A 55 -8.08 -7.00 -49.40
C PHE A 55 -7.93 -5.48 -49.60
N THR A 56 -6.71 -4.97 -49.76
CA THR A 56 -6.46 -3.52 -49.92
C THR A 56 -6.78 -2.98 -51.32
N GLN A 57 -7.07 -3.89 -52.27
CA GLN A 57 -7.38 -3.57 -53.65
C GLN A 57 -8.89 -3.60 -53.95
N LEU A 58 -9.72 -3.98 -52.98
CA LEU A 58 -11.16 -4.02 -53.19
C LEU A 58 -11.71 -2.63 -53.59
N PRO A 59 -12.80 -2.58 -54.37
CA PRO A 59 -13.49 -1.32 -54.69
C PRO A 59 -13.92 -0.56 -53.43
N LEU A 60 -13.99 0.76 -53.53
CA LEU A 60 -14.33 1.64 -52.41
C LEU A 60 -15.74 1.34 -51.86
N GLU A 61 -16.65 0.90 -52.73
CA GLU A 61 -18.01 0.50 -52.44
C GLU A 61 -18.05 -0.73 -51.52
N ILE A 62 -17.14 -1.69 -51.73
CA ILE A 62 -17.01 -2.85 -50.84
C ILE A 62 -16.44 -2.41 -49.50
N HIS A 63 -15.47 -1.50 -49.50
CA HIS A 63 -14.96 -0.91 -48.27
C HIS A 63 -16.00 -0.06 -47.53
N MET A 64 -16.95 0.58 -48.23
CA MET A 64 -18.12 1.25 -47.63
C MET A 64 -18.99 0.25 -46.89
N VAL A 65 -19.39 -0.84 -47.55
CA VAL A 65 -20.20 -1.89 -46.95
C VAL A 65 -19.51 -2.50 -45.73
N ILE A 66 -18.21 -2.82 -45.83
CA ILE A 66 -17.41 -3.29 -44.70
C ILE A 66 -17.37 -2.23 -43.59
N GLY A 67 -17.21 -0.96 -43.95
CA GLY A 67 -17.20 0.16 -43.03
C GLY A 67 -18.50 0.29 -42.23
N ASP A 68 -19.63 0.21 -42.93
CA ASP A 68 -20.97 0.35 -42.37
C ASP A 68 -21.35 -0.89 -41.55
N MET A 69 -21.05 -2.10 -42.03
CA MET A 69 -21.22 -3.34 -41.25
C MET A 69 -20.42 -3.29 -39.94
N LEU A 70 -19.17 -2.83 -39.99
CA LEU A 70 -18.34 -2.70 -38.78
C LEU A 70 -18.90 -1.62 -37.82
N LYS A 71 -19.56 -0.59 -38.32
CA LYS A 71 -20.26 0.40 -37.49
C LYS A 71 -21.51 -0.19 -36.85
N GLU A 72 -22.34 -0.89 -37.63
CA GLU A 72 -23.56 -1.58 -37.18
C GLU A 72 -23.24 -2.62 -36.10
N ASP A 73 -22.18 -3.41 -36.31
CA ASP A 73 -21.69 -4.41 -35.37
C ASP A 73 -20.95 -3.82 -34.16
N LYS A 74 -20.84 -2.49 -34.08
CA LYS A 74 -20.07 -1.76 -33.04
C LYS A 74 -18.59 -2.18 -32.97
N ARG A 75 -18.04 -2.71 -34.06
CA ARG A 75 -16.63 -3.11 -34.23
C ARG A 75 -15.78 -1.96 -34.77
N LEU A 76 -15.91 -0.80 -34.14
CA LEU A 76 -15.16 0.41 -34.50
C LEU A 76 -13.65 0.24 -34.32
N ASP A 77 -13.20 -0.81 -33.62
CA ASP A 77 -11.78 -1.16 -33.46
C ASP A 77 -11.12 -1.74 -34.72
N ALA A 78 -11.92 -2.34 -35.60
CA ALA A 78 -11.44 -2.87 -36.87
C ALA A 78 -11.15 -1.75 -37.87
N LEU A 79 -11.91 -0.65 -37.87
CA LEU A 79 -11.79 0.42 -38.87
C LEU A 79 -10.40 1.08 -38.90
N PRO A 80 -9.77 1.45 -37.77
CA PRO A 80 -8.43 2.02 -37.78
C PRO A 80 -7.35 0.97 -38.10
N THR A 81 -7.59 -0.29 -37.73
CA THR A 81 -6.69 -1.40 -38.11
C THR A 81 -6.68 -1.57 -39.63
N LEU A 82 -7.86 -1.51 -40.26
CA LEU A 82 -8.02 -1.51 -41.72
C LEU A 82 -7.45 -0.24 -42.36
N ALA A 83 -7.66 0.93 -41.76
CA ALA A 83 -7.06 2.18 -42.21
C ALA A 83 -5.52 2.09 -42.30
N ARG A 84 -4.87 1.36 -41.38
CA ARG A 84 -3.41 1.15 -41.37
C ARG A 84 -2.89 0.17 -42.43
N THR A 85 -3.77 -0.62 -43.06
CA THR A 85 -3.34 -1.60 -44.09
C THR A 85 -2.99 -0.96 -45.43
N SER A 86 -3.47 0.27 -45.71
CA SER A 86 -3.24 0.96 -46.98
C SER A 86 -3.48 2.47 -46.85
N ARG A 87 -2.62 3.32 -47.45
CA ARG A 87 -2.83 4.78 -47.49
C ARG A 87 -4.17 5.18 -48.13
N ARG A 88 -4.61 4.45 -49.16
CA ARG A 88 -5.91 4.70 -49.85
C ARG A 88 -7.09 4.43 -48.91
N LEU A 89 -6.99 3.36 -48.12
CA LEU A 89 -8.02 3.00 -47.15
C LEU A 89 -7.98 3.87 -45.91
N CYS A 90 -6.80 4.40 -45.57
CA CYS A 90 -6.63 5.36 -44.49
C CYS A 90 -7.53 6.57 -44.70
N SER A 91 -7.38 7.30 -45.82
CA SER A 91 -8.20 8.49 -46.08
C SER A 91 -9.70 8.19 -46.12
N PHE A 92 -10.09 7.02 -46.62
CA PHE A 92 -11.48 6.60 -46.72
C PHE A 92 -12.10 6.21 -45.36
N TYR A 93 -11.45 5.31 -44.61
CA TYR A 93 -11.96 4.89 -43.30
C TYR A 93 -11.83 5.99 -42.25
N GLU A 94 -10.85 6.90 -42.37
CA GLU A 94 -10.80 8.12 -41.59
C GLU A 94 -12.04 8.99 -41.85
N GLN A 95 -12.44 9.21 -43.12
CA GLN A 95 -13.69 9.91 -43.39
C GLN A 95 -14.89 9.20 -42.76
N GLN A 96 -14.97 7.87 -42.82
CA GLN A 96 -16.04 7.09 -42.20
C GLN A 96 -16.04 7.18 -40.66
N LEU A 97 -14.86 7.28 -40.02
CA LEU A 97 -14.68 7.43 -38.57
C LEU A 97 -15.00 8.87 -38.08
N TYR A 98 -14.69 9.89 -38.89
CA TYR A 98 -14.73 11.30 -38.48
C TYR A 98 -15.89 12.12 -39.07
N LYS A 99 -16.48 11.73 -40.22
CA LYS A 99 -17.70 12.36 -40.80
C LYS A 99 -18.96 11.90 -40.07
N GLY A 100 -19.11 12.35 -38.84
CA GLY A 100 -20.41 12.58 -38.23
C GLY A 100 -20.64 14.09 -38.11
N LYS A 101 -21.89 14.56 -38.25
CA LYS A 101 -22.25 15.94 -37.89
C LYS A 101 -22.03 16.20 -36.39
N ASP A 102 -22.08 15.15 -35.58
CA ASP A 102 -22.00 15.23 -34.13
C ASP A 102 -20.57 15.06 -33.59
N ASN A 103 -20.18 15.91 -32.63
CA ASN A 103 -18.90 15.84 -31.90
C ASN A 103 -18.65 14.44 -31.30
N THR A 104 -19.71 13.69 -31.01
CA THR A 104 -19.69 12.34 -30.43
C THR A 104 -18.83 11.35 -31.23
N HIS A 105 -18.84 11.39 -32.56
CA HIS A 105 -18.03 10.48 -33.38
C HIS A 105 -16.53 10.80 -33.29
N ARG A 106 -16.20 12.09 -33.28
CA ARG A 106 -14.82 12.59 -33.21
C ARG A 106 -14.21 12.30 -31.84
N VAL A 107 -14.98 12.49 -30.77
CA VAL A 107 -14.59 12.10 -29.41
C VAL A 107 -14.42 10.58 -29.30
N LYS A 108 -15.31 9.76 -29.89
CA LYS A 108 -15.14 8.30 -29.92
C LYS A 108 -13.85 7.88 -30.61
N ALA A 109 -13.51 8.51 -31.73
CA ALA A 109 -12.27 8.22 -32.45
C ALA A 109 -11.02 8.66 -31.67
N LEU A 110 -11.05 9.84 -31.03
CA LEU A 110 -10.02 10.29 -30.10
C LEU A 110 -9.80 9.26 -28.97
N MET A 111 -10.91 8.83 -28.35
CA MET A 111 -10.90 7.85 -27.26
C MET A 111 -10.39 6.48 -27.71
N TRP A 112 -10.72 6.06 -28.93
CA TRP A 112 -10.14 4.86 -29.53
C TRP A 112 -8.63 5.00 -29.68
N GLY A 113 -8.16 6.15 -30.14
CA GLY A 113 -6.73 6.47 -30.25
C GLY A 113 -6.04 6.31 -28.90
N VAL A 114 -6.60 6.90 -27.83
CA VAL A 114 -6.08 6.76 -26.46
C VAL A 114 -6.01 5.31 -26.02
N ALA A 115 -7.08 4.52 -26.23
CA ALA A 115 -7.13 3.12 -25.78
C ALA A 115 -6.15 2.18 -26.49
N HIS A 116 -5.54 2.63 -27.59
CA HIS A 116 -4.54 1.88 -28.35
C HIS A 116 -3.19 2.61 -28.39
N ASP A 117 -3.00 3.58 -27.50
CA ASP A 117 -1.84 4.46 -27.41
C ASP A 117 -1.40 5.07 -28.77
N SER A 118 -2.36 5.45 -29.62
CA SER A 118 -2.10 5.91 -30.98
C SER A 118 -2.25 7.41 -31.14
N VAL A 119 -1.13 8.11 -30.92
CA VAL A 119 -1.02 9.56 -31.13
C VAL A 119 -1.43 9.98 -32.55
N THR A 120 -1.13 9.18 -33.58
CA THR A 120 -1.52 9.48 -34.98
C THR A 120 -3.04 9.58 -35.14
N VAL A 121 -3.79 8.63 -34.59
CA VAL A 121 -5.27 8.65 -34.67
C VAL A 121 -5.85 9.78 -33.83
N MET A 122 -5.22 10.09 -32.69
CA MET A 122 -5.61 11.22 -31.86
C MET A 122 -5.38 12.56 -32.57
N LYS A 123 -4.25 12.72 -33.28
CA LYS A 123 -3.95 13.87 -34.14
C LYS A 123 -4.99 14.04 -35.23
N SER A 124 -5.30 12.98 -35.98
CA SER A 124 -6.36 13.01 -36.99
C SER A 124 -7.70 13.43 -36.36
N ALA A 125 -8.12 12.79 -35.26
CA ALA A 125 -9.37 13.15 -34.58
C ALA A 125 -9.42 14.63 -34.15
N ARG A 126 -8.30 15.18 -33.67
CA ARG A 126 -8.18 16.58 -33.26
C ARG A 126 -8.22 17.54 -34.45
N GLN A 127 -7.58 17.21 -35.58
CA GLN A 127 -7.68 18.00 -36.81
C GLN A 127 -9.13 18.11 -37.31
N TRP A 128 -9.93 17.08 -37.10
CA TRP A 128 -11.36 17.10 -37.38
C TRP A 128 -12.20 17.82 -36.31
N GLY A 129 -11.57 18.39 -35.29
CA GLY A 129 -12.24 19.18 -34.25
C GLY A 129 -12.74 18.38 -33.05
N ALA A 130 -12.17 17.21 -32.75
CA ALA A 130 -12.46 16.52 -31.49
C ALA A 130 -12.09 17.40 -30.28
N ASP A 131 -13.02 17.54 -29.33
CA ASP A 131 -12.75 18.19 -28.04
C ASP A 131 -12.10 17.20 -27.06
N LEU A 132 -10.89 17.55 -26.59
CA LEU A 132 -10.07 16.75 -25.68
C LEU A 132 -10.67 16.67 -24.26
N ASN A 133 -11.53 17.62 -23.90
CA ASN A 133 -12.05 17.81 -22.55
C ASN A 133 -13.50 17.28 -22.40
N VAL A 134 -14.01 16.59 -23.42
CA VAL A 134 -15.30 15.90 -23.34
C VAL A 134 -15.13 14.63 -22.51
N ARG A 135 -16.09 14.42 -21.61
CA ARG A 135 -16.22 13.17 -20.89
C ARG A 135 -16.88 12.16 -21.81
N SER A 136 -16.20 11.05 -22.05
CA SER A 136 -16.76 9.98 -22.86
C SER A 136 -17.38 8.91 -21.96
N TYR A 137 -18.48 8.34 -22.45
CA TYR A 137 -19.14 7.18 -21.88
C TYR A 137 -18.63 5.94 -22.59
N HIS A 138 -18.19 4.94 -21.81
CA HIS A 138 -18.01 3.56 -22.25
C HIS A 138 -17.30 3.39 -23.61
N LEU A 139 -15.97 3.32 -23.59
CA LEU A 139 -15.32 2.42 -24.54
C LEU A 139 -15.66 1.00 -24.09
N ASP A 140 -16.65 0.42 -24.75
CA ASP A 140 -17.20 -0.89 -24.45
C ASP A 140 -16.09 -1.95 -24.60
N ARG A 141 -15.36 -2.24 -23.52
CA ARG A 141 -14.27 -3.22 -23.53
C ARG A 141 -14.89 -4.62 -23.45
N LYS A 142 -15.51 -5.08 -24.55
CA LYS A 142 -15.96 -6.48 -24.72
C LYS A 142 -14.81 -7.51 -24.81
N ARG A 143 -13.60 -7.22 -24.30
CA ARG A 143 -12.39 -8.00 -24.58
C ARG A 143 -11.77 -8.80 -23.42
N SER A 144 -12.44 -8.98 -22.28
CA SER A 144 -11.97 -10.03 -21.36
C SER A 144 -13.08 -10.60 -20.49
N ARG A 145 -13.44 -11.86 -20.75
CA ARG A 145 -14.22 -12.71 -19.84
C ARG A 145 -13.52 -12.96 -18.49
N ARG A 146 -12.29 -12.47 -18.28
CA ARG A 146 -11.53 -12.63 -17.03
C ARG A 146 -11.45 -11.39 -16.14
N ASN A 147 -11.78 -10.19 -16.63
CA ASN A 147 -11.81 -8.97 -15.82
C ASN A 147 -13.17 -8.28 -15.98
N ASN A 148 -14.19 -8.83 -15.32
CA ASN A 148 -15.45 -8.12 -15.13
C ASN A 148 -15.18 -6.91 -14.19
N TYR A 149 -15.72 -5.73 -14.52
CA TYR A 149 -15.94 -4.56 -13.63
C TYR A 149 -14.95 -3.39 -13.54
N ILE A 150 -14.46 -2.81 -14.65
CA ILE A 150 -14.09 -1.37 -14.60
C ILE A 150 -14.63 -0.61 -15.83
N SER A 151 -15.96 -0.44 -15.85
CA SER A 151 -16.63 0.50 -16.75
C SER A 151 -16.53 1.92 -16.19
N GLY A 152 -15.41 2.59 -16.46
CA GLY A 152 -15.18 3.96 -16.00
C GLY A 152 -15.72 5.03 -16.95
N LYS A 153 -16.05 6.21 -16.43
CA LYS A 153 -16.38 7.43 -17.21
C LYS A 153 -15.35 8.51 -16.92
N GLY A 154 -14.73 9.06 -17.95
CA GLY A 154 -13.70 10.09 -17.81
C GLY A 154 -13.33 10.74 -19.14
N THR A 155 -12.35 11.62 -19.10
CA THR A 155 -11.80 12.33 -20.26
C THR A 155 -10.69 11.51 -20.92
N ALA A 156 -10.31 11.88 -22.14
CA ALA A 156 -9.20 11.23 -22.86
C ALA A 156 -7.93 11.13 -22.01
N LEU A 157 -7.59 12.21 -21.29
CA LEU A 157 -6.43 12.25 -20.40
C LEU A 157 -6.54 11.26 -19.24
N GLN A 158 -7.70 11.18 -18.57
CA GLN A 158 -7.91 10.27 -17.44
C GLN A 158 -7.81 8.80 -17.87
N PHE A 159 -8.29 8.45 -19.07
CA PHE A 159 -8.13 7.11 -19.63
C PHE A 159 -6.65 6.80 -19.95
N ALA A 160 -5.94 7.75 -20.56
CA ALA A 160 -4.51 7.58 -20.85
C ALA A 160 -3.70 7.34 -19.56
N ILE A 161 -3.97 8.10 -18.51
CA ILE A 161 -3.34 7.95 -17.18
C ILE A 161 -3.61 6.57 -16.60
N ARG A 162 -4.89 6.16 -16.56
CA ARG A 162 -5.33 4.88 -15.98
C ARG A 162 -4.64 3.68 -16.63
N ASP A 163 -4.57 3.69 -17.96
CA ASP A 163 -4.05 2.55 -18.73
C ASP A 163 -2.53 2.58 -18.94
N GLY A 164 -1.84 3.62 -18.47
CA GLY A 164 -0.39 3.75 -18.63
C GLY A 164 0.03 4.15 -20.04
N HIS A 165 -0.87 4.72 -20.84
CA HIS A 165 -0.63 5.16 -22.22
C HIS A 165 0.10 6.51 -22.22
N ASN A 166 1.39 6.45 -21.96
CA ASN A 166 2.22 7.62 -21.68
C ASN A 166 2.41 8.51 -22.92
N GLU A 167 2.50 7.94 -24.12
CA GLU A 167 2.61 8.74 -25.36
C GLU A 167 1.34 9.55 -25.60
N SER A 168 0.18 8.89 -25.51
CA SER A 168 -1.13 9.53 -25.61
C SER A 168 -1.32 10.60 -24.53
N MET A 169 -0.93 10.31 -23.29
CA MET A 169 -1.00 11.26 -22.18
C MET A 169 -0.12 12.50 -22.46
N CYS A 170 1.15 12.31 -22.82
CA CYS A 170 2.06 13.41 -23.11
C CYS A 170 1.52 14.28 -24.25
N TRP A 171 1.09 13.66 -25.34
CA TRP A 171 0.51 14.40 -26.47
C TRP A 171 -0.75 15.17 -26.07
N LEU A 172 -1.65 14.58 -25.27
CA LEU A 172 -2.85 15.28 -24.78
C LEU A 172 -2.50 16.52 -23.96
N LEU A 173 -1.48 16.42 -23.10
CA LEU A 173 -1.01 17.55 -22.31
C LEU A 173 -0.32 18.61 -23.18
N ASP A 174 0.44 18.21 -24.20
CA ASP A 174 1.04 19.13 -25.18
C ASP A 174 -0.03 19.89 -25.97
N GLU A 175 -1.15 19.23 -26.29
CA GLU A 175 -2.34 19.83 -26.91
C GLU A 175 -3.26 20.57 -25.93
N ARG A 176 -2.76 20.88 -24.72
CA ARG A 176 -3.45 21.64 -23.67
C ARG A 176 -4.76 21.00 -23.20
N ALA A 177 -4.84 19.67 -23.18
CA ALA A 177 -5.92 18.97 -22.46
C ALA A 177 -5.90 19.38 -20.99
N ARG A 178 -7.08 19.73 -20.45
CA ARG A 178 -7.19 20.22 -19.08
C ARG A 178 -7.09 19.08 -18.08
N VAL A 179 -6.28 19.28 -17.04
CA VAL A 179 -6.11 18.33 -15.93
C VAL A 179 -7.26 18.38 -14.92
N ASP A 180 -7.97 19.52 -14.87
CA ASP A 180 -8.85 19.98 -13.79
C ASP A 180 -10.29 20.30 -14.24
N ILE A 181 -10.89 19.47 -15.09
CA ILE A 181 -12.19 19.82 -15.70
C ILE A 181 -13.32 19.77 -14.64
N PRO A 182 -13.93 20.91 -14.26
CA PRO A 182 -14.95 20.93 -13.22
C PRO A 182 -16.15 20.06 -13.58
N GLY A 183 -16.67 19.32 -12.60
CA GLY A 183 -17.82 18.41 -12.79
C GLY A 183 -17.54 17.19 -13.67
N LYS A 184 -16.30 16.97 -14.13
CA LYS A 184 -15.90 15.78 -14.91
C LYS A 184 -14.79 14.97 -14.24
N PRO A 185 -14.93 14.59 -12.96
CA PRO A 185 -14.01 13.64 -12.35
C PRO A 185 -14.10 12.28 -13.03
N ALA A 186 -13.00 11.55 -13.00
CA ALA A 186 -13.02 10.16 -13.39
C ALA A 186 -13.94 9.40 -12.44
N TRP A 187 -14.83 8.58 -12.97
CA TRP A 187 -15.76 7.79 -12.17
C TRP A 187 -15.55 6.32 -12.48
N GLY A 188 -15.34 5.51 -11.45
CA GLY A 188 -15.10 4.08 -11.60
C GLY A 188 -13.85 3.74 -12.41
N MET A 189 -12.79 4.53 -12.23
CA MET A 189 -11.45 4.28 -12.77
C MET A 189 -10.39 4.08 -11.68
N CYS A 190 -10.78 4.29 -10.43
CA CYS A 190 -9.90 4.18 -9.26
C CYS A 190 -9.82 2.73 -8.77
N GLN A 191 -8.64 2.33 -8.26
CA GLN A 191 -8.38 1.00 -7.70
C GLN A 191 -8.36 0.99 -6.15
N CYS A 192 -8.55 2.13 -5.49
CA CYS A 192 -8.39 2.27 -4.03
C CYS A 192 -9.55 1.70 -3.18
N GLY A 193 -10.57 1.08 -3.76
CA GLY A 193 -11.71 0.56 -3.01
C GLY A 193 -12.42 -0.62 -3.67
N SER A 194 -13.13 -1.40 -2.85
CA SER A 194 -13.91 -2.58 -3.25
C SER A 194 -15.15 -2.25 -4.11
N TYR A 195 -15.60 -0.99 -4.09
CA TYR A 195 -16.69 -0.49 -4.94
C TYR A 195 -16.16 0.59 -5.89
N SER A 196 -15.99 0.24 -7.17
CA SER A 196 -15.48 1.07 -8.27
C SER A 196 -16.44 2.21 -8.68
N ARG A 197 -16.98 2.97 -7.73
CA ARG A 197 -17.89 4.11 -7.96
C ARG A 197 -17.38 5.43 -7.41
N SER A 198 -16.15 5.48 -6.88
CA SER A 198 -15.55 6.73 -6.42
C SER A 198 -15.23 7.67 -7.58
N TYR A 199 -15.34 8.96 -7.29
CA TYR A 199 -14.80 10.03 -8.12
C TYR A 199 -13.29 10.16 -7.84
N ALA A 200 -12.51 10.38 -8.90
CA ALA A 200 -11.08 10.55 -8.81
C ALA A 200 -10.60 11.66 -9.75
N SER A 201 -9.69 12.48 -9.23
CA SER A 201 -8.91 13.43 -9.99
C SER A 201 -7.89 12.71 -10.87
N SER A 202 -7.38 13.42 -11.88
CA SER A 202 -6.32 12.90 -12.75
C SER A 202 -5.06 12.54 -11.96
N LEU A 203 -4.73 13.31 -10.92
CA LEU A 203 -3.58 13.07 -10.05
C LEU A 203 -3.78 11.84 -9.17
N HIS A 204 -4.95 11.69 -8.56
CA HIS A 204 -5.29 10.49 -7.79
C HIS A 204 -5.23 9.24 -8.65
N LEU A 205 -5.78 9.30 -9.89
CA LEU A 205 -5.70 8.20 -10.83
C LEU A 205 -4.26 7.78 -11.14
N ALA A 206 -3.36 8.75 -11.29
CA ALA A 206 -1.96 8.47 -11.57
C ALA A 206 -1.32 7.68 -10.41
N PHE A 207 -1.54 8.11 -9.16
CA PHE A 207 -1.05 7.37 -7.99
C PHE A 207 -1.73 6.01 -7.83
N CYS A 208 -3.07 5.95 -7.81
CA CYS A 208 -3.78 4.71 -7.50
C CYS A 208 -3.59 3.61 -8.55
N ASN A 209 -3.37 3.96 -9.82
CA ASN A 209 -3.07 2.99 -10.88
C ASN A 209 -1.56 2.68 -10.98
N GLY A 210 -0.72 3.31 -10.15
CA GLY A 210 0.73 3.09 -10.17
C GLY A 210 1.44 3.68 -11.40
N ASN A 211 0.89 4.74 -12.01
CA ASN A 211 1.53 5.44 -13.12
C ASN A 211 2.41 6.59 -12.60
N LEU A 212 3.65 6.25 -12.20
CA LEU A 212 4.61 7.22 -11.63
C LEU A 212 4.95 8.34 -12.62
N LEU A 213 5.04 8.03 -13.91
CA LEU A 213 5.35 9.03 -14.94
C LEU A 213 4.21 10.05 -15.06
N ALA A 214 2.96 9.60 -15.07
CA ALA A 214 1.82 10.49 -15.06
C ALA A 214 1.81 11.40 -13.82
N ALA A 215 2.02 10.83 -12.62
CA ALA A 215 2.06 11.61 -11.38
C ALA A 215 3.14 12.69 -11.44
N THR A 216 4.34 12.31 -11.90
CA THR A 216 5.48 13.22 -12.08
C THR A 216 5.17 14.34 -13.07
N ILE A 217 4.62 14.02 -14.25
CA ILE A 217 4.34 15.00 -15.29
C ILE A 217 3.23 15.96 -14.86
N LEU A 218 2.17 15.46 -14.23
CA LEU A 218 1.07 16.30 -13.72
C LEU A 218 1.57 17.30 -12.68
N LEU A 219 2.38 16.86 -11.73
CA LEU A 219 2.96 17.73 -10.69
C LEU A 219 4.02 18.70 -11.22
N ARG A 220 4.70 18.38 -12.33
CA ARG A 220 5.67 19.29 -12.97
C ARG A 220 5.02 20.33 -13.88
N ARG A 221 4.06 19.92 -14.70
CA ARG A 221 3.46 20.79 -15.73
C ARG A 221 2.27 21.60 -15.23
N ALA A 222 1.51 21.05 -14.29
CA ALA A 222 0.31 21.71 -13.76
C ALA A 222 0.15 21.44 -12.24
N PRO A 223 1.14 21.80 -11.40
CA PRO A 223 1.14 21.50 -9.97
C PRO A 223 -0.12 22.02 -9.26
N GLU A 224 -0.42 23.31 -9.42
CA GLU A 224 -1.50 23.96 -8.70
C GLU A 224 -2.87 23.41 -9.12
N ALA A 225 -3.12 23.33 -10.43
CA ALA A 225 -4.37 22.82 -10.98
C ALA A 225 -4.60 21.34 -10.58
N SER A 226 -3.55 20.51 -10.62
CA SER A 226 -3.64 19.09 -10.24
C SER A 226 -3.96 18.91 -8.76
N VAL A 227 -3.30 19.67 -7.88
CA VAL A 227 -3.49 19.59 -6.42
C VAL A 227 -4.84 20.16 -6.01
N GLN A 228 -5.23 21.33 -6.53
CA GLN A 228 -6.54 21.92 -6.23
C GLN A 228 -7.68 21.02 -6.71
N TYR A 229 -7.56 20.42 -7.89
CA TYR A 229 -8.56 19.50 -8.40
C TYR A 229 -8.68 18.25 -7.55
N SER A 230 -7.53 17.68 -7.13
CA SER A 230 -7.49 16.56 -6.20
C SER A 230 -8.23 16.87 -4.90
N ARG A 231 -7.95 18.01 -4.27
CA ARG A 231 -8.62 18.44 -3.02
C ARG A 231 -10.14 18.58 -3.15
N LYS A 232 -10.65 18.92 -4.34
CA LYS A 232 -12.09 19.13 -4.59
C LYS A 232 -12.85 17.83 -4.89
N VAL A 233 -12.17 16.82 -5.41
CA VAL A 233 -12.81 15.64 -6.02
C VAL A 233 -12.53 14.37 -5.26
N ASP A 234 -11.31 14.21 -4.75
CA ASP A 234 -10.88 12.97 -4.15
C ASP A 234 -11.41 12.86 -2.73
N THR A 235 -11.91 11.66 -2.39
CA THR A 235 -12.44 11.32 -1.06
C THR A 235 -11.34 11.11 -0.01
N GLY A 236 -10.09 11.02 -0.44
CA GLY A 236 -8.94 10.86 0.45
C GLY A 236 -7.79 11.75 0.01
N SER A 237 -6.89 12.05 0.95
CA SER A 237 -5.73 12.88 0.64
C SER A 237 -4.79 12.19 -0.35
N ILE A 238 -4.19 12.99 -1.23
CA ILE A 238 -3.29 12.45 -2.27
C ILE A 238 -2.08 11.74 -1.67
N LEU A 239 -1.61 12.17 -0.48
CA LEU A 239 -0.53 11.51 0.23
C LEU A 239 -0.89 10.10 0.66
N LYS A 240 -2.13 9.86 1.09
CA LYS A 240 -2.58 8.51 1.42
C LYS A 240 -2.62 7.63 0.18
N THR A 241 -3.08 8.17 -0.95
CA THR A 241 -3.02 7.47 -2.23
C THR A 241 -1.57 7.14 -2.61
N ALA A 242 -0.64 8.07 -2.40
CA ALA A 242 0.79 7.86 -2.65
C ALA A 242 1.40 6.80 -1.70
N VAL A 243 1.04 6.78 -0.42
CA VAL A 243 1.45 5.73 0.54
C VAL A 243 0.92 4.36 0.11
N LYS A 244 -0.37 4.25 -0.22
CA LYS A 244 -0.95 2.99 -0.74
C LYS A 244 -0.26 2.55 -2.03
N ALA A 245 0.04 3.48 -2.93
CA ALA A 245 0.77 3.20 -4.17
C ALA A 245 2.21 2.74 -3.89
N ALA A 246 2.88 3.33 -2.89
CA ALA A 246 4.23 2.96 -2.51
C ALA A 246 4.31 1.50 -2.03
N PHE A 247 3.39 1.08 -1.14
CA PHE A 247 3.27 -0.32 -0.74
C PHE A 247 2.85 -1.21 -1.91
N GLY A 248 1.74 -0.89 -2.58
CA GLY A 248 1.16 -1.75 -3.63
C GLY A 248 2.03 -1.90 -4.89
N ARG A 249 2.98 -0.99 -5.13
CA ARG A 249 3.92 -1.02 -6.27
C ARG A 249 5.37 -1.22 -5.87
N TYR A 250 5.61 -1.49 -4.60
CA TYR A 250 6.93 -1.65 -4.02
C TYR A 250 7.91 -0.50 -4.36
N SER A 251 7.47 0.76 -4.22
CA SER A 251 8.29 1.92 -4.60
C SER A 251 7.99 3.18 -3.79
N VAL A 252 8.93 3.59 -2.93
CA VAL A 252 8.86 4.86 -2.19
C VAL A 252 8.83 6.10 -3.10
N ARG A 253 9.23 5.96 -4.38
CA ARG A 253 9.26 7.08 -5.34
C ARG A 253 7.90 7.74 -5.57
N PHE A 254 6.80 7.00 -5.40
CA PHE A 254 5.47 7.60 -5.45
C PHE A 254 5.29 8.63 -4.33
N LEU A 255 5.75 8.29 -3.14
CA LEU A 255 5.70 9.19 -2.00
C LEU A 255 6.66 10.37 -2.19
N ASP A 256 7.88 10.13 -2.67
CA ASP A 256 8.86 11.20 -2.95
C ASP A 256 8.29 12.24 -3.92
N VAL A 257 7.73 11.78 -5.05
CA VAL A 257 7.13 12.66 -6.08
C VAL A 257 5.96 13.47 -5.51
N ALA A 258 5.14 12.88 -4.62
CA ALA A 258 4.06 13.62 -3.96
C ALA A 258 4.62 14.69 -2.99
N LEU A 259 5.66 14.35 -2.22
CA LEU A 259 6.25 15.21 -1.20
C LEU A 259 7.14 16.33 -1.76
N GLU A 260 7.66 16.19 -2.99
CA GLU A 260 8.33 17.26 -3.73
C GLU A 260 7.42 18.49 -3.93
N ASN A 261 6.10 18.30 -3.98
CA ASN A 261 5.15 19.40 -4.12
C ASN A 261 4.84 20.06 -2.75
N PRO A 262 5.16 21.36 -2.54
CA PRO A 262 4.96 22.02 -1.25
C PRO A 262 3.50 22.08 -0.79
N ALA A 263 2.55 22.20 -1.73
CA ALA A 263 1.12 22.25 -1.39
C ALA A 263 0.61 20.89 -0.88
N ILE A 264 1.14 19.80 -1.41
CA ILE A 264 0.86 18.45 -0.90
C ILE A 264 1.55 18.27 0.46
N ARG A 265 2.83 18.62 0.57
CA ARG A 265 3.63 18.49 1.80
C ARG A 265 3.02 19.26 2.99
N LYS A 266 2.45 20.45 2.77
CA LYS A 266 1.72 21.21 3.81
C LYS A 266 0.55 20.45 4.43
N SER A 267 0.00 19.44 3.74
CA SER A 267 -1.10 18.60 4.21
C SER A 267 -0.65 17.27 4.83
N ILE A 268 0.64 17.12 5.15
CA ILE A 268 1.21 15.83 5.61
C ILE A 268 0.59 15.28 6.89
N ASN A 269 0.07 16.15 7.76
CA ASN A 269 -0.64 15.76 8.99
C ASN A 269 -2.17 15.88 8.85
N ALA A 270 -2.67 16.27 7.68
CA ALA A 270 -4.09 16.42 7.44
C ALA A 270 -4.75 15.10 7.04
N PHE A 271 -6.06 15.05 7.25
CA PHE A 271 -6.95 13.97 6.83
C PHE A 271 -8.26 14.59 6.33
N GLN A 272 -9.15 13.78 5.74
CA GLN A 272 -10.45 14.23 5.22
C GLN A 272 -11.57 13.60 6.04
N GLU A 273 -12.77 14.20 6.02
CA GLU A 273 -13.92 13.77 6.83
C GLU A 273 -14.31 12.30 6.62
N GLU A 274 -14.23 11.80 5.37
CA GLU A 274 -14.57 10.41 5.06
C GLU A 274 -13.48 9.40 5.48
N ASP A 275 -12.25 9.87 5.70
CA ASP A 275 -11.11 9.00 6.02
C ASP A 275 -10.13 9.71 6.97
N LEU A 276 -10.41 9.51 8.27
CA LEU A 276 -9.80 10.18 9.42
C LEU A 276 -8.36 9.76 9.74
N HIS A 277 -7.70 8.97 8.88
CA HIS A 277 -6.31 8.57 9.08
C HIS A 277 -5.35 9.63 8.49
N THR A 278 -4.32 10.01 9.24
CA THR A 278 -3.17 10.71 8.66
C THR A 278 -2.38 9.76 7.74
N PRO A 279 -1.54 10.26 6.82
CA PRO A 279 -0.62 9.43 6.04
C PRO A 279 0.26 8.52 6.92
N LEU A 280 0.73 9.03 8.07
CA LEU A 280 1.50 8.24 9.04
C LEU A 280 0.64 7.12 9.66
N ALA A 281 -0.58 7.44 10.13
CA ALA A 281 -1.49 6.45 10.71
C ALA A 281 -1.82 5.32 9.72
N LEU A 282 -1.98 5.67 8.43
CA LEU A 282 -2.22 4.71 7.37
C LEU A 282 -1.01 3.80 7.12
N ALA A 283 0.20 4.36 7.08
CA ALA A 283 1.43 3.59 6.91
C ALA A 283 1.63 2.59 8.06
N LEU A 284 1.25 3.00 9.27
CA LEU A 284 1.28 2.16 10.47
C LEU A 284 0.04 1.27 10.64
N SER A 285 -0.79 1.06 9.61
CA SER A 285 -1.97 0.18 9.73
C SER A 285 -1.58 -1.30 9.71
N PRO A 286 -2.39 -2.22 10.28
CA PRO A 286 -2.08 -3.66 10.29
C PRO A 286 -1.92 -4.26 8.90
N GLU A 287 -2.47 -3.63 7.86
CA GLU A 287 -2.38 -4.07 6.47
C GLU A 287 -0.92 -4.10 5.95
N TYR A 288 -0.03 -3.32 6.56
CA TYR A 288 1.36 -3.16 6.14
C TYR A 288 2.37 -3.61 7.21
N GLU A 289 1.93 -4.33 8.25
CA GLU A 289 2.84 -4.86 9.29
C GLU A 289 3.86 -5.83 8.66
N GLY A 290 5.15 -5.60 8.92
CA GLY A 290 6.25 -6.42 8.42
C GLY A 290 6.57 -6.23 6.93
N ASP A 291 6.04 -5.18 6.29
CA ASP A 291 6.41 -4.84 4.91
C ASP A 291 7.80 -4.17 4.87
N ASP A 292 8.68 -4.64 3.99
CA ASP A 292 10.05 -4.14 3.83
C ASP A 292 10.12 -2.64 3.47
N LEU A 293 9.02 -2.07 2.96
CA LEU A 293 8.94 -0.63 2.62
C LEU A 293 8.43 0.25 3.74
N LEU A 294 7.99 -0.33 4.86
CA LEU A 294 7.48 0.44 5.98
C LEU A 294 8.53 1.45 6.47
N GLU A 295 9.76 1.00 6.72
CA GLU A 295 10.84 1.86 7.19
C GLU A 295 11.15 3.03 6.20
N PRO A 296 11.43 2.79 4.90
CA PRO A 296 11.61 3.86 3.92
C PRO A 296 10.45 4.85 3.85
N ILE A 297 9.20 4.36 3.93
CA ILE A 297 7.99 5.19 3.87
C ILE A 297 7.89 6.08 5.11
N LEU A 298 8.10 5.51 6.30
CA LEU A 298 8.09 6.27 7.56
C LEU A 298 9.20 7.33 7.57
N ALA A 299 10.41 6.98 7.14
CA ALA A 299 11.51 7.94 7.03
C ALA A 299 11.18 9.10 6.08
N ALA A 300 10.60 8.81 4.91
CA ALA A 300 10.20 9.83 3.95
C ALA A 300 9.13 10.76 4.52
N LEU A 301 8.12 10.22 5.20
CA LEU A 301 7.07 10.99 5.86
C LEU A 301 7.63 11.90 6.97
N VAL A 302 8.43 11.35 7.89
CA VAL A 302 9.02 12.12 9.01
C VAL A 302 9.97 13.19 8.50
N LYS A 303 10.85 12.86 7.54
CA LYS A 303 11.73 13.84 6.88
C LYS A 303 10.94 14.98 6.23
N ALA A 304 9.74 14.70 5.73
CA ALA A 304 8.86 15.70 5.17
C ALA A 304 8.06 16.50 6.21
N GLY A 305 8.12 16.15 7.49
CA GLY A 305 7.47 16.86 8.60
C GLY A 305 6.20 16.19 9.13
N ALA A 306 6.00 14.89 8.87
CA ALA A 306 4.94 14.14 9.53
C ALA A 306 5.18 14.14 11.06
N SER A 307 4.14 14.45 11.83
CA SER A 307 4.21 14.41 13.28
C SER A 307 4.24 12.97 13.77
N LEU A 308 5.18 12.65 14.66
CA LEU A 308 5.28 11.35 15.34
C LEU A 308 4.41 11.25 16.59
N GLY A 309 3.50 12.21 16.79
CA GLY A 309 2.47 12.18 17.82
C GLY A 309 2.34 13.50 18.60
N PRO A 310 1.27 13.63 19.39
CA PRO A 310 0.07 12.78 19.34
C PRO A 310 -0.70 13.02 18.03
N TYR A 311 -1.57 12.09 17.62
CA TYR A 311 -2.36 12.29 16.40
C TYR A 311 -3.29 13.52 16.54
N PRO A 312 -3.48 14.28 15.45
CA PRO A 312 -4.23 15.53 15.46
C PRO A 312 -5.71 15.32 15.83
N GLN A 313 -6.30 16.39 16.38
CA GLN A 313 -7.72 16.47 16.70
C GLN A 313 -8.60 16.16 15.48
N GLY A 314 -9.65 15.36 15.69
CA GLY A 314 -10.58 14.89 14.66
C GLY A 314 -10.14 13.63 13.92
N SER A 315 -8.92 13.13 14.14
CA SER A 315 -8.50 11.85 13.57
C SER A 315 -9.12 10.68 14.33
N HIS A 316 -9.26 9.51 13.70
CA HIS A 316 -9.78 8.30 14.37
C HIS A 316 -8.91 7.87 15.57
N MET A 317 -7.63 8.27 15.57
CA MET A 317 -6.66 7.97 16.61
C MET A 317 -6.33 9.21 17.43
N GLU A 318 -7.22 10.21 17.50
CA GLU A 318 -6.98 11.49 18.19
C GLU A 318 -6.36 11.29 19.57
N GLY A 319 -5.29 12.04 19.84
CA GLY A 319 -4.60 12.01 21.14
C GLY A 319 -3.77 10.75 21.40
N HIS A 320 -3.87 9.71 20.57
CA HIS A 320 -3.02 8.53 20.71
C HIS A 320 -1.61 8.81 20.16
N SER A 321 -0.61 8.22 20.82
CA SER A 321 0.75 8.15 20.30
C SER A 321 0.86 7.00 19.28
N PRO A 322 1.45 7.23 18.09
CA PRO A 322 1.80 6.18 17.14
C PRO A 322 2.60 5.03 17.77
N LEU A 323 3.47 5.34 18.73
CA LEU A 323 4.27 4.36 19.44
C LEU A 323 3.38 3.38 20.22
N LEU A 324 2.44 3.88 21.02
CA LEU A 324 1.53 3.04 21.81
C LEU A 324 0.70 2.09 20.93
N LEU A 325 0.31 2.51 19.72
CA LEU A 325 -0.42 1.65 18.79
C LEU A 325 0.38 0.44 18.33
N LEU A 326 1.68 0.61 18.10
CA LEU A 326 2.56 -0.49 17.72
C LEU A 326 2.80 -1.44 18.91
N LEU A 327 2.86 -0.91 20.12
CA LEU A 327 3.01 -1.73 21.33
C LEU A 327 1.79 -2.62 21.59
N ASP A 328 0.59 -2.09 21.38
CA ASP A 328 -0.67 -2.84 21.50
C ASP A 328 -0.74 -4.03 20.53
N ARG A 329 -0.16 -3.87 19.33
CA ARG A 329 -0.05 -4.94 18.33
C ARG A 329 1.16 -5.85 18.54
N GLY A 330 2.08 -5.47 19.44
CA GLY A 330 3.33 -6.19 19.67
C GLY A 330 4.37 -6.03 18.56
N ASP A 331 4.24 -5.02 17.71
CA ASP A 331 5.20 -4.67 16.65
C ASP A 331 6.34 -3.81 17.21
N ARG A 332 7.26 -4.48 17.90
CA ARG A 332 8.38 -3.83 18.58
C ARG A 332 9.49 -3.39 17.61
N GLU A 333 9.55 -3.97 16.42
CA GLU A 333 10.56 -3.60 15.42
C GLU A 333 10.21 -2.24 14.82
N SER A 334 8.98 -2.08 14.32
CA SER A 334 8.49 -0.78 13.84
C SER A 334 8.47 0.26 14.97
N ALA A 335 8.16 -0.14 16.21
CA ALA A 335 8.22 0.76 17.36
C ALA A 335 9.64 1.25 17.65
N THR A 336 10.64 0.34 17.57
CA THR A 336 12.06 0.71 17.67
C THR A 336 12.44 1.69 16.56
N TYR A 337 11.93 1.47 15.35
CA TYR A 337 12.18 2.37 14.24
C TYR A 337 11.57 3.77 14.47
N LEU A 338 10.34 3.88 14.97
CA LEU A 338 9.75 5.17 15.32
C LEU A 338 10.57 5.93 16.37
N LEU A 339 11.10 5.22 17.38
CA LEU A 339 11.99 5.81 18.38
C LEU A 339 13.28 6.37 17.77
N ARG A 340 13.87 5.67 16.79
CA ARG A 340 15.04 6.15 16.03
C ARG A 340 14.73 7.38 15.17
N LEU A 341 13.49 7.51 14.69
CA LEU A 341 13.01 8.69 13.99
C LEU A 341 12.68 9.87 14.93
N GLY A 342 12.83 9.69 16.25
CA GLY A 342 12.62 10.75 17.25
C GLY A 342 11.21 10.80 17.83
N CYS A 343 10.43 9.72 17.74
CA CYS A 343 9.16 9.61 18.47
C CYS A 343 9.40 9.68 19.98
N ASP A 344 8.55 10.39 20.72
CA ASP A 344 8.67 10.52 22.17
C ASP A 344 8.55 9.13 22.84
N PRO A 345 9.58 8.64 23.53
CA PRO A 345 9.53 7.35 24.21
C PRO A 345 8.52 7.32 25.38
N ASN A 346 8.00 8.48 25.78
CA ASN A 346 6.95 8.59 26.78
C ASN A 346 5.53 8.59 26.18
N GLY A 347 5.41 8.54 24.85
CA GLY A 347 4.14 8.42 24.15
C GLY A 347 3.29 9.69 24.20
N ASP A 348 3.92 10.87 24.13
CA ASP A 348 3.28 12.18 24.04
C ASP A 348 2.18 12.38 25.09
N ARG A 349 2.60 12.54 26.35
CA ARG A 349 1.69 12.67 27.49
C ARG A 349 0.67 13.79 27.24
N PRO A 350 -0.65 13.50 27.20
CA PRO A 350 -1.67 14.51 27.02
C PRO A 350 -1.73 15.41 28.26
N HIS A 351 -2.09 16.68 28.05
CA HIS A 351 -2.35 17.63 29.12
C HIS A 351 -3.79 18.19 28.97
N PRO A 352 -4.70 17.96 29.95
CA PRO A 352 -4.50 17.16 31.16
C PRO A 352 -4.37 15.65 30.86
N VAL A 353 -3.77 14.91 31.79
CA VAL A 353 -3.63 13.45 31.68
C VAL A 353 -5.01 12.81 31.76
N THR A 354 -5.35 11.97 30.78
CA THR A 354 -6.62 11.25 30.78
C THR A 354 -6.51 9.97 31.61
N PRO A 355 -7.60 9.49 32.25
CA PRO A 355 -7.58 8.23 33.01
C PRO A 355 -7.13 7.01 32.21
N ALA A 356 -7.35 7.02 30.90
CA ALA A 356 -6.96 5.93 30.00
C ALA A 356 -5.51 6.04 29.50
N TRP A 357 -4.83 7.16 29.74
CA TRP A 357 -3.47 7.35 29.26
C TRP A 357 -2.46 6.63 30.16
N GLN A 358 -1.50 5.97 29.51
CA GLN A 358 -0.35 5.35 30.13
C GLN A 358 0.86 5.52 29.23
N SER A 359 2.05 5.72 29.81
CA SER A 359 3.28 5.77 29.02
C SER A 359 3.64 4.38 28.45
N PRO A 360 4.47 4.30 27.40
CA PRO A 360 5.02 3.04 26.90
C PRO A 360 5.64 2.14 27.97
N LEU A 361 6.29 2.73 28.99
CA LEU A 361 6.83 1.96 30.11
C LEU A 361 5.72 1.42 31.04
N HIS A 362 4.66 2.18 31.31
CA HIS A 362 3.52 1.68 32.09
C HIS A 362 2.85 0.48 31.41
N PHE A 363 2.72 0.52 30.07
CA PHE A 363 2.14 -0.57 29.29
C PHE A 363 2.83 -1.92 29.58
N TYR A 364 4.16 -1.90 29.71
CA TYR A 364 4.93 -3.11 30.05
C TYR A 364 5.00 -3.35 31.56
N ILE A 365 5.16 -2.30 32.37
CA ILE A 365 5.40 -2.38 33.80
C ILE A 365 4.10 -2.01 34.54
N ASN A 366 3.17 -2.97 34.55
CA ASN A 366 1.94 -2.89 35.34
C ASN A 366 2.24 -3.14 36.83
N PRO A 367 1.49 -2.55 37.78
CA PRO A 367 1.70 -2.80 39.20
C PRO A 367 1.43 -4.26 39.57
N GLU A 368 1.99 -4.72 40.70
CA GLU A 368 1.86 -6.11 41.17
C GLU A 368 0.40 -6.53 41.32
N SER A 369 -0.45 -5.61 41.81
CA SER A 369 -1.88 -5.84 42.02
C SER A 369 -2.61 -6.33 40.76
N HIS A 370 -2.20 -5.83 39.58
CA HIS A 370 -2.79 -6.22 38.29
C HIS A 370 -2.31 -7.59 37.81
N ASN A 371 -1.12 -8.03 38.24
CA ASN A 371 -0.51 -9.31 37.85
C ASN A 371 -0.57 -10.36 38.96
N ARG A 372 -1.47 -10.20 39.95
CA ARG A 372 -1.54 -11.14 41.09
C ARG A 372 -1.65 -12.59 40.64
N TRP A 373 -2.36 -12.85 39.54
CA TRP A 373 -2.66 -14.20 39.05
C TRP A 373 -1.83 -14.63 37.82
N SER A 374 -0.94 -13.77 37.31
CA SER A 374 -0.18 -14.03 36.10
C SER A 374 1.32 -13.81 36.31
N THR A 375 2.13 -14.38 35.42
CA THR A 375 3.56 -14.02 35.32
C THR A 375 3.64 -12.81 34.38
N PRO A 376 4.16 -11.66 34.84
CA PRO A 376 4.26 -10.46 34.00
C PRO A 376 5.00 -10.72 32.69
N ALA A 377 4.59 -10.05 31.61
CA ALA A 377 5.15 -10.28 30.28
C ALA A 377 6.68 -10.04 30.22
N TRP A 378 7.20 -9.08 30.99
CA TRP A 378 8.65 -8.81 31.10
C TRP A 378 9.44 -9.89 31.87
N HIS A 379 8.76 -10.77 32.61
CA HIS A 379 9.38 -11.88 33.33
C HIS A 379 9.42 -13.18 32.51
N GLN A 380 8.64 -13.27 31.42
CA GLN A 380 8.58 -14.47 30.58
C GLN A 380 9.82 -14.52 29.64
N GLN A 381 10.61 -15.60 29.74
CA GLN A 381 11.87 -15.75 29.00
C GLN A 381 11.71 -16.36 27.59
N VAL A 382 10.51 -16.85 27.24
CA VAL A 382 10.32 -17.65 26.02
C VAL A 382 9.24 -17.03 25.14
N PHE A 383 9.67 -16.20 24.19
CA PHE A 383 8.91 -15.93 22.98
C PHE A 383 9.78 -16.27 21.77
N HIS A 384 9.14 -16.56 20.64
CA HIS A 384 9.78 -16.99 19.40
C HIS A 384 11.01 -16.13 19.05
N ARG A 385 12.09 -16.79 18.62
CA ARG A 385 13.48 -16.28 18.41
C ARG A 385 13.63 -15.03 17.51
N TRP A 386 12.54 -14.52 16.95
CA TRP A 386 12.53 -13.52 15.88
C TRP A 386 11.83 -12.22 16.24
N ARG A 387 11.47 -11.98 17.52
CA ARG A 387 10.91 -10.69 17.97
C ARG A 387 11.57 -10.26 19.29
N LEU A 388 11.83 -8.96 19.45
CA LEU A 388 12.30 -8.40 20.72
C LEU A 388 11.36 -8.83 21.86
N THR A 389 11.93 -9.32 22.95
CA THR A 389 11.16 -9.61 24.15
C THR A 389 10.70 -8.31 24.80
N PRO A 390 9.60 -8.31 25.58
CA PRO A 390 9.20 -7.14 26.37
C PRO A 390 10.33 -6.57 27.22
N ARG A 391 11.18 -7.44 27.81
CA ARG A 391 12.34 -7.03 28.60
C ARG A 391 13.39 -6.29 27.78
N GLU A 392 13.72 -6.80 26.59
CA GLU A 392 14.68 -6.13 25.69
C GLU A 392 14.11 -4.80 25.18
N PHE A 393 12.81 -4.73 24.89
CA PHE A 393 12.20 -3.49 24.43
C PHE A 393 12.05 -2.42 25.53
N ILE A 394 11.90 -2.80 26.80
CA ILE A 394 12.02 -1.86 27.93
C ILE A 394 13.39 -1.17 27.91
N VAL A 395 14.47 -1.92 27.64
CA VAL A 395 15.83 -1.33 27.53
C VAL A 395 15.88 -0.34 26.36
N VAL A 396 15.33 -0.70 25.20
CA VAL A 396 15.24 0.22 24.05
C VAL A 396 14.50 1.52 24.41
N LEU A 397 13.38 1.45 25.12
CA LEU A 397 12.66 2.65 25.57
C LEU A 397 13.54 3.54 26.46
N LEU A 398 14.28 2.95 27.41
CA LEU A 398 15.18 3.69 28.31
C LEU A 398 16.37 4.31 27.57
N GLU A 399 16.97 3.57 26.64
CA GLU A 399 18.04 4.07 25.75
C GLU A 399 17.57 5.26 24.92
N HIS A 400 16.30 5.29 24.53
CA HIS A 400 15.69 6.42 23.83
C HIS A 400 15.19 7.54 24.76
N GLY A 401 15.35 7.41 26.08
CA GLY A 401 15.04 8.48 27.06
C GLY A 401 13.66 8.39 27.70
N ALA A 402 13.04 7.20 27.72
CA ALA A 402 11.80 6.99 28.50
C ALA A 402 12.03 7.33 29.98
N SER A 403 11.10 8.08 30.56
CA SER A 403 11.17 8.51 31.95
C SER A 403 10.59 7.45 32.88
N LEU A 404 11.31 7.20 33.97
CA LEU A 404 10.86 6.39 35.11
C LEU A 404 10.01 7.18 36.11
N ASP A 405 10.02 8.50 36.02
CA ASP A 405 9.29 9.42 36.92
C ASP A 405 7.98 9.93 36.33
N ILE A 406 7.71 9.63 35.05
CA ILE A 406 6.45 10.02 34.42
C ILE A 406 5.28 9.36 35.15
N THR A 407 4.26 10.13 35.50
CA THR A 407 3.11 9.59 36.25
C THR A 407 1.89 9.41 35.35
N ASN A 408 1.15 8.33 35.57
CA ASN A 408 -0.18 8.13 35.00
C ASN A 408 -1.23 9.05 35.67
N ALA A 409 -2.51 8.87 35.35
CA ALA A 409 -3.60 9.63 35.95
C ALA A 409 -3.77 9.41 37.48
N GLU A 410 -3.29 8.28 37.99
CA GLU A 410 -3.33 7.93 39.42
C GLU A 410 -2.12 8.50 40.19
N GLY A 411 -1.22 9.22 39.51
CA GLY A 411 0.02 9.73 40.12
C GLY A 411 1.09 8.66 40.33
N VAL A 412 0.93 7.47 39.75
CA VAL A 412 1.86 6.35 39.87
C VAL A 412 2.84 6.36 38.70
N SER A 413 4.12 6.12 38.96
CA SER A 413 5.17 6.02 37.92
C SER A 413 5.51 4.58 37.53
N PRO A 414 6.19 4.34 36.38
CA PRO A 414 6.68 3.01 36.04
C PRO A 414 7.63 2.44 37.08
N LEU A 415 8.41 3.31 37.74
CA LEU A 415 9.30 2.89 38.84
C LEU A 415 8.50 2.45 40.07
N ASP A 416 7.42 3.14 40.43
CA ASP A 416 6.53 2.73 41.51
C ASP A 416 5.89 1.36 41.21
N ASN A 417 5.45 1.15 39.96
CA ASN A 417 4.93 -0.15 39.53
C ASN A 417 5.98 -1.26 39.66
N ALA A 418 7.24 -1.01 39.26
CA ALA A 418 8.32 -1.97 39.43
C ALA A 418 8.61 -2.26 40.92
N ILE A 419 8.64 -1.22 41.77
CA ILE A 419 8.86 -1.32 43.22
C ILE A 419 7.75 -2.13 43.89
N SER A 420 6.50 -2.04 43.42
CA SER A 420 5.37 -2.77 44.01
C SER A 420 5.57 -4.30 44.04
N PHE A 421 6.36 -4.87 43.13
CA PHE A 421 6.69 -6.30 43.13
C PHE A 421 7.65 -6.70 44.26
N MET A 422 8.35 -5.74 44.89
CA MET A 422 9.29 -5.97 45.98
C MET A 422 8.64 -5.88 47.37
N ALA A 423 7.34 -5.56 47.45
CA ALA A 423 6.65 -5.43 48.73
C ALA A 423 6.68 -6.73 49.55
N ARG A 424 6.82 -6.61 50.88
CA ARG A 424 7.07 -7.74 51.80
C ARG A 424 6.04 -8.88 51.72
N TYR A 425 4.79 -8.59 51.38
CA TYR A 425 3.71 -9.57 51.25
C TYR A 425 3.67 -10.27 49.88
N VAL A 426 4.52 -9.87 48.93
CA VAL A 426 4.64 -10.50 47.62
C VAL A 426 5.52 -11.75 47.73
N ALA A 427 5.15 -12.81 47.02
CA ALA A 427 5.88 -14.09 47.05
C ALA A 427 7.39 -13.89 46.73
N PRO A 428 8.31 -14.58 47.43
CA PRO A 428 9.76 -14.37 47.29
C PRO A 428 10.28 -14.39 45.85
N ARG A 429 9.81 -15.35 45.02
CA ARG A 429 10.19 -15.43 43.60
C ARG A 429 9.83 -14.16 42.81
N ARG A 430 8.68 -13.54 43.10
CA ARG A 430 8.24 -12.29 42.47
C ARG A 430 8.99 -11.08 43.01
N ARG A 431 9.32 -11.05 44.31
CA ARG A 431 10.21 -10.02 44.88
C ARG A 431 11.58 -10.01 44.20
N VAL A 432 12.16 -11.19 43.99
CA VAL A 432 13.43 -11.34 43.24
C VAL A 432 13.29 -10.87 41.79
N ALA A 433 12.16 -11.17 41.12
CA ALA A 433 11.90 -10.66 39.77
C ALA A 433 11.79 -9.13 39.75
N GLY A 434 11.07 -8.53 40.70
CA GLY A 434 10.96 -7.09 40.89
C GLY A 434 12.33 -6.43 41.14
N PHE A 435 13.16 -7.04 41.99
CA PHE A 435 14.53 -6.61 42.22
C PHE A 435 15.36 -6.56 40.94
N LYS A 436 15.31 -7.63 40.13
CA LYS A 436 16.02 -7.70 38.84
C LYS A 436 15.49 -6.68 37.84
N LEU A 437 14.18 -6.44 37.85
CA LEU A 437 13.58 -5.39 37.02
C LEU A 437 14.09 -4.01 37.43
N VAL A 438 13.99 -3.63 38.71
CA VAL A 438 14.46 -2.30 39.16
C VAL A 438 15.95 -2.13 38.89
N LYS A 439 16.77 -3.17 39.13
CA LYS A 439 18.19 -3.14 38.78
C LYS A 439 18.42 -2.90 37.27
N LEU A 440 17.66 -3.56 36.41
CA LEU A 440 17.69 -3.34 34.96
C LEU A 440 17.31 -1.89 34.61
N LEU A 441 16.24 -1.36 35.21
CA LEU A 441 15.77 0.00 34.94
C LEU A 441 16.83 1.05 35.34
N LEU A 442 17.37 0.95 36.55
CA LEU A 442 18.38 1.89 37.06
C LEU A 442 19.69 1.83 36.28
N ALA A 443 20.06 0.67 35.75
CA ALA A 443 21.28 0.49 34.95
C ALA A 443 21.18 1.10 33.54
N ASN A 444 19.97 1.22 32.97
CA ASN A 444 19.77 1.64 31.58
C ASN A 444 19.07 3.00 31.43
N VAL A 445 18.46 3.53 32.48
CA VAL A 445 17.81 4.85 32.43
C VAL A 445 18.84 5.97 32.29
N LYS A 446 18.59 6.88 31.35
CA LYS A 446 19.37 8.11 31.19
C LYS A 446 19.19 9.05 32.39
N PRO A 447 20.16 9.93 32.71
CA PRO A 447 20.06 10.85 33.85
C PRO A 447 18.79 11.72 33.83
N GLU A 448 18.33 12.13 32.66
CA GLU A 448 17.13 12.97 32.50
C GLU A 448 15.83 12.19 32.73
N GLY A 449 15.88 10.86 32.64
CA GLY A 449 14.73 9.97 32.79
C GLY A 449 14.36 9.66 34.24
N ILE A 450 15.18 10.02 35.23
CA ILE A 450 14.93 9.74 36.65
C ILE A 450 15.52 10.83 37.55
N SER A 451 14.75 11.32 38.51
CA SER A 451 15.22 12.24 39.54
C SER A 451 16.11 11.55 40.58
N THR A 452 17.02 12.32 41.19
CA THR A 452 17.90 11.84 42.27
C THR A 452 17.09 11.22 43.41
N LYS A 453 15.99 11.87 43.81
CA LYS A 453 15.09 11.39 44.87
C LYS A 453 14.45 10.03 44.53
N SER A 454 13.97 9.86 43.29
CA SER A 454 13.40 8.58 42.85
C SER A 454 14.44 7.46 42.82
N ARG A 455 15.68 7.78 42.40
CA ARG A 455 16.80 6.83 42.39
C ARG A 455 17.18 6.38 43.80
N GLU A 456 17.43 7.32 44.71
CA GLU A 456 17.75 7.02 46.12
C GLU A 456 16.67 6.18 46.79
N ARG A 457 15.39 6.50 46.53
CA ARG A 457 14.25 5.71 47.02
C ARG A 457 14.29 4.27 46.51
N ALA A 458 14.54 4.07 45.21
CA ALA A 458 14.60 2.73 44.63
C ALA A 458 15.76 1.90 45.21
N GLU A 459 16.94 2.50 45.35
CA GLU A 459 18.12 1.87 45.96
C GLU A 459 17.90 1.52 47.43
N GLY A 460 17.22 2.39 48.18
CA GLY A 460 16.79 2.12 49.55
C GLY A 460 15.91 0.87 49.65
N VAL A 461 14.86 0.78 48.81
CA VAL A 461 13.97 -0.39 48.79
C VAL A 461 14.72 -1.66 48.39
N MET A 462 15.61 -1.58 47.40
CA MET A 462 16.45 -2.72 47.00
C MET A 462 17.33 -3.21 48.16
N THR A 463 17.92 -2.30 48.94
CA THR A 463 18.75 -2.63 50.10
C THR A 463 17.95 -3.34 51.19
N THR A 464 16.76 -2.82 51.52
CA THR A 464 15.86 -3.46 52.48
C THR A 464 15.45 -4.86 52.02
N LEU A 465 15.11 -5.04 50.74
CA LEU A 465 14.74 -6.35 50.22
C LEU A 465 15.87 -7.38 50.36
N VAL A 466 17.13 -6.99 50.13
CA VAL A 466 18.28 -7.88 50.30
C VAL A 466 18.42 -8.33 51.76
N GLN A 467 18.16 -7.44 52.72
CA GLN A 467 18.16 -7.78 54.15
C GLN A 467 17.03 -8.75 54.48
N ASP A 468 15.81 -8.50 54.00
CA ASP A 468 14.65 -9.37 54.21
C ASP A 468 14.88 -10.78 53.65
N LEU A 469 15.37 -10.89 52.41
CA LEU A 469 15.64 -12.20 51.78
C LEU A 469 16.73 -12.99 52.52
N ARG A 470 17.74 -12.31 53.08
CA ARG A 470 18.76 -12.95 53.92
C ARG A 470 18.17 -13.45 55.24
N ALA A 471 17.31 -12.66 55.87
CA ALA A 471 16.62 -13.04 57.11
C ALA A 471 15.66 -14.22 56.90
N GLU A 472 15.07 -14.35 55.71
CA GLU A 472 14.20 -15.47 55.32
C GLU A 472 14.97 -16.76 54.95
N HIS A 473 16.32 -16.79 55.07
CA HIS A 473 17.19 -17.89 54.61
C HIS A 473 16.98 -18.29 53.13
N ALA A 474 16.48 -17.36 52.31
CA ALA A 474 16.17 -17.63 50.93
C ALA A 474 17.45 -17.68 50.07
N THR A 475 17.80 -18.85 49.54
CA THR A 475 18.91 -19.04 48.59
C THR A 475 18.52 -18.61 47.18
N HIS A 476 18.07 -17.37 47.04
CA HIS A 476 17.65 -16.83 45.73
C HIS A 476 18.84 -16.22 44.99
N ASN A 477 19.00 -16.60 43.72
CA ASN A 477 20.02 -16.02 42.86
C ASN A 477 19.59 -14.59 42.43
N LEU A 478 20.23 -13.58 43.03
CA LEU A 478 20.05 -12.16 42.70
C LEU A 478 20.92 -11.70 41.52
N SER A 479 21.82 -12.53 41.00
CA SER A 479 22.59 -12.20 39.80
C SER A 479 21.73 -12.26 38.53
N ASP A 480 22.05 -11.37 37.60
CA ASP A 480 21.53 -11.41 36.24
C ASP A 480 22.41 -12.37 35.47
N VAL A 481 21.93 -13.56 35.16
CA VAL A 481 22.68 -14.45 34.26
C VAL A 481 22.59 -13.86 32.85
N ARG A 482 23.62 -13.10 32.45
CA ARG A 482 24.12 -12.92 31.07
C ARG A 482 25.56 -12.34 31.09
N ASP A 483 26.53 -13.11 31.57
CA ASP A 483 27.97 -12.91 31.31
C ASP A 483 28.36 -13.44 29.91
N GLY A 484 27.65 -13.04 28.85
CA GLY A 484 27.76 -13.75 27.57
C GLY A 484 27.37 -12.96 26.33
N MET A 485 27.80 -11.70 26.19
CA MET A 485 27.78 -10.99 24.90
C MET A 485 28.99 -10.05 24.69
N SER A 486 30.11 -10.29 25.37
CA SER A 486 31.40 -9.65 25.05
C SER A 486 32.42 -10.72 24.66
N GLY A 487 32.56 -10.98 23.36
CA GLY A 487 33.56 -11.92 22.88
C GLY A 487 33.48 -12.14 21.37
N GLY A 488 34.01 -11.19 20.59
CA GLY A 488 33.99 -11.31 19.14
C GLY A 488 34.65 -10.21 18.33
N VAL A 489 35.67 -9.52 18.85
CA VAL A 489 36.65 -8.84 17.99
C VAL A 489 38.03 -9.19 18.51
N LYS A 490 38.58 -10.31 18.03
CA LYS A 490 40.03 -10.48 17.95
C LYS A 490 40.45 -9.86 16.62
N GLY A 491 41.21 -8.76 16.70
CA GLY A 491 42.14 -8.45 15.63
C GLY A 491 43.29 -9.46 15.66
N GLU A 492 43.72 -9.87 14.46
CA GLU A 492 45.12 -9.99 14.01
C GLU A 492 45.12 -10.76 12.67
N GLY A 493 45.71 -10.13 11.64
CA GLY A 493 45.80 -10.62 10.26
C GLY A 493 45.62 -9.49 9.25
#